data_AF-A0A1J5QLZ7-F1
#
_entry.id   AF-A0A1J5QLZ7-F1
#
_cell.length_a   1.000
_cell.length_b   1.000
_cell.length_c   1.000
_cell.angle_alpha   90.00
_cell.angle_beta   90.00
_cell.angle_gamma   90.00
#
_symmetry.space_group_name_H-M   'P 1'
#
loop_
_entity.id
_entity.type
_entity.pdbx_description
1 polymer ?
#
loop_
_entity_poly.entity_id
_entity_poly.type
_entity_poly.pdbx_seq_one_letter_code
_entity_poly.pdbx_strand_id
1 'polypeptide(L)'
;MHRLTRSLSTFAALMIAPAALHAYEKPPAFEDPHHVPCGCYLSTVAFLHRFLRAYPAEHGQPINLTLLNDGGAWKPHTIAAFTWHHSWWGRDEYFGVFPTQCSDKVPLTAPELATCLKRSYERKTHRHPSIGAMLRQQARRTITAEDRIRDVRIAAGLCPYPSQVWWVDSQGQQVPFLYFRPGHDEIALYDPCHGTATAFTPCEVTSLIVAEASRRMGYMVQAVRPEAPPAQAFVSAIAASTAPHASGLHP
;
A
#
# COMPACT_ATOMS: atom_id res chain seq x y z
N MET A 1 33.35 -53.18 59.87
CA MET A 1 34.24 -52.30 59.06
C MET A 1 33.65 -52.18 57.66
N HIS A 2 33.49 -50.93 57.22
CA HIS A 2 32.56 -50.46 56.20
C HIS A 2 32.83 -50.96 54.78
N ARG A 3 31.80 -51.50 54.11
CA ARG A 3 31.79 -51.69 52.65
C ARG A 3 31.18 -50.46 51.98
N LEU A 4 31.97 -49.87 51.10
CA LEU A 4 31.71 -48.67 50.30
C LEU A 4 30.48 -48.84 49.40
N THR A 5 29.51 -47.95 49.57
CA THR A 5 28.40 -47.68 48.65
C THR A 5 28.93 -47.00 47.39
N ARG A 6 28.85 -47.67 46.24
CA ARG A 6 29.09 -47.05 44.92
C ARG A 6 27.90 -46.18 44.55
N SER A 7 28.10 -44.87 44.60
CA SER A 7 27.17 -43.86 44.10
C SER A 7 27.04 -43.97 42.58
N LEU A 8 25.83 -44.25 42.08
CA LEU A 8 25.47 -44.15 40.67
C LEU A 8 25.17 -42.69 40.35
N SER A 9 26.20 -41.95 39.91
CA SER A 9 26.03 -40.63 39.31
C SER A 9 25.33 -40.77 37.96
N THR A 10 24.01 -40.60 37.96
CA THR A 10 23.20 -40.52 36.74
C THR A 10 23.43 -39.13 36.15
N PHE A 11 24.38 -39.02 35.22
CA PHE A 11 24.50 -37.82 34.39
C PHE A 11 23.30 -37.80 33.43
N ALA A 12 22.27 -37.04 33.80
CA ALA A 12 21.25 -36.62 32.85
C ALA A 12 21.91 -35.75 31.79
N ALA A 13 22.26 -36.35 30.65
CA ALA A 13 22.61 -35.60 29.46
C ALA A 13 21.35 -34.86 29.01
N LEU A 14 21.26 -33.59 29.40
CA LEU A 14 20.28 -32.65 28.87
C LEU A 14 20.57 -32.53 27.37
N MET A 15 19.81 -33.27 26.56
CA MET A 15 19.76 -33.09 25.13
C MET A 15 19.21 -31.68 24.89
N ILE A 16 20.12 -30.71 24.77
CA ILE A 16 19.81 -29.40 24.20
C ILE A 16 19.37 -29.71 22.76
N ALA A 17 18.06 -29.83 22.57
CA ALA A 17 17.49 -29.86 21.24
C ALA A 17 18.07 -28.65 20.50
N PRO A 18 18.66 -28.83 19.30
CA PRO A 18 19.08 -27.69 18.51
C PRO A 18 17.84 -26.82 18.36
N ALA A 19 17.86 -25.63 18.95
CA ALA A 19 16.86 -24.62 18.67
C ALA A 19 16.84 -24.54 17.15
N ALA A 20 15.77 -25.06 16.54
CA ALA A 20 15.63 -25.09 15.11
C ALA A 20 15.91 -23.67 14.65
N LEU A 21 17.04 -23.48 13.97
CA LEU A 21 17.27 -22.34 13.11
C LEU A 21 16.09 -22.38 12.14
N HIS A 22 14.99 -21.73 12.52
CA HIS A 22 13.94 -21.39 11.60
C HIS A 22 14.67 -20.49 10.61
N ALA A 23 15.00 -21.08 9.45
CA ALA A 23 15.42 -20.30 8.31
C ALA A 23 14.42 -19.17 8.21
N TYR A 24 14.89 -17.93 8.31
CA TYR A 24 14.05 -16.74 8.31
C TYR A 24 13.28 -16.75 7.00
N GLU A 25 12.07 -17.30 7.02
CA GLU A 25 11.24 -17.41 5.83
C GLU A 25 10.86 -15.99 5.44
N LYS A 26 11.28 -15.58 4.25
CA LYS A 26 10.96 -14.25 3.75
C LYS A 26 9.43 -14.17 3.61
N PRO A 27 8.78 -13.09 4.10
CA PRO A 27 7.35 -12.93 3.94
C PRO A 27 6.96 -12.89 2.45
N PRO A 28 5.72 -13.30 2.13
CA PRO A 28 5.19 -13.18 0.78
C PRO A 28 5.20 -11.72 0.31
N ALA A 29 5.65 -11.49 -0.93
CA ALA A 29 5.87 -10.15 -1.45
C ALA A 29 4.60 -9.42 -1.92
N PHE A 30 3.54 -10.17 -2.30
CA PHE A 30 2.32 -9.68 -2.96
C PHE A 30 2.61 -8.53 -3.93
N GLU A 31 3.18 -8.86 -5.09
CA GLU A 31 3.52 -7.85 -6.10
C GLU A 31 2.29 -7.06 -6.53
N ASP A 32 2.49 -5.78 -6.82
CA ASP A 32 1.43 -4.96 -7.39
C ASP A 32 1.29 -5.30 -8.87
N PRO A 33 0.06 -5.52 -9.38
CA PRO A 33 -0.12 -5.84 -10.79
C PRO A 33 0.24 -4.64 -11.69
N HIS A 34 0.22 -3.41 -11.14
CA HIS A 34 0.61 -2.19 -11.82
C HIS A 34 1.32 -1.23 -10.86
N HIS A 35 2.36 -0.55 -11.35
CA HIS A 35 2.97 0.57 -10.63
C HIS A 35 2.13 1.84 -10.80
N VAL A 36 1.89 2.55 -9.70
CA VAL A 36 1.16 3.82 -9.65
C VAL A 36 2.16 4.94 -9.39
N PRO A 37 2.38 5.88 -10.32
CA PRO A 37 3.31 7.00 -10.12
C PRO A 37 2.96 7.81 -8.86
N CYS A 38 3.96 8.11 -8.04
CA CYS A 38 3.76 8.79 -6.74
C CYS A 38 2.77 8.06 -5.80
N GLY A 39 2.53 6.77 -6.03
CA GLY A 39 1.51 5.97 -5.37
C GLY A 39 1.98 5.23 -4.12
N CYS A 40 3.11 5.61 -3.50
CA CYS A 40 3.71 4.87 -2.37
C CYS A 40 2.72 4.55 -1.23
N TYR A 41 1.83 5.49 -0.88
CA TYR A 41 0.76 5.24 0.11
C TYR A 41 -0.28 4.24 -0.41
N LEU A 42 -0.81 4.41 -1.62
CA LEU A 42 -1.77 3.49 -2.25
C LEU A 42 -1.21 2.07 -2.36
N SER A 43 0.01 1.96 -2.86
CA SER A 43 0.75 0.70 -2.98
C SER A 43 0.96 0.05 -1.62
N THR A 44 1.31 0.84 -0.59
CA THR A 44 1.43 0.38 0.79
C THR A 44 0.12 -0.17 1.35
N VAL A 45 -0.99 0.57 1.24
CA VAL A 45 -2.28 0.13 1.79
C VAL A 45 -2.86 -1.05 1.03
N ALA A 46 -2.68 -1.12 -0.30
CA ALA A 46 -3.09 -2.26 -1.11
C ALA A 46 -2.32 -3.54 -0.75
N PHE A 47 -1.01 -3.42 -0.48
CA PHE A 47 -0.21 -4.52 0.06
C PHE A 47 -0.72 -4.95 1.44
N LEU A 48 -0.83 -4.02 2.39
CA LEU A 48 -1.24 -4.32 3.77
C LEU A 48 -2.62 -4.97 3.80
N HIS A 49 -3.58 -4.49 3.02
CA HIS A 49 -4.91 -5.07 2.94
C HIS A 49 -4.89 -6.54 2.46
N ARG A 50 -4.11 -6.85 1.41
CA ARG A 50 -3.95 -8.23 0.92
C ARG A 50 -3.23 -9.11 1.94
N PHE A 51 -2.14 -8.60 2.52
CA PHE A 51 -1.31 -9.32 3.48
C PHE A 51 -2.09 -9.66 4.75
N LEU A 52 -2.73 -8.68 5.39
CA LEU A 52 -3.47 -8.89 6.64
C LEU A 52 -4.73 -9.73 6.45
N ARG A 53 -5.33 -9.70 5.24
CA ARG A 53 -6.42 -10.63 4.90
C ARG A 53 -5.92 -12.08 4.77
N ALA A 54 -4.73 -12.29 4.20
CA ALA A 54 -4.13 -13.61 4.06
C ALA A 54 -3.55 -14.14 5.38
N TYR A 55 -3.09 -13.24 6.26
CA TYR A 55 -2.45 -13.56 7.53
C TYR A 55 -3.04 -12.73 8.69
N PRO A 56 -4.25 -13.08 9.17
CA PRO A 56 -4.95 -12.28 10.18
C PRO A 56 -4.30 -12.23 11.56
N ALA A 57 -3.36 -13.13 11.85
CA ALA A 57 -2.58 -13.14 13.09
C ALA A 57 -1.41 -12.14 13.07
N GLU A 58 -1.06 -11.61 11.89
CA GLU A 58 -0.01 -10.62 11.74
C GLU A 58 -0.57 -9.21 11.88
N HIS A 59 0.31 -8.26 12.21
CA HIS A 59 0.00 -6.85 12.36
C HIS A 59 0.67 -6.03 11.26
N GLY A 60 0.10 -4.88 10.93
CA GLY A 60 0.75 -3.98 9.99
C GLY A 60 0.10 -2.61 9.93
N GLN A 61 0.88 -1.63 9.50
CA GLN A 61 0.47 -0.24 9.37
C GLN A 61 1.31 0.50 8.33
N PRO A 62 0.75 1.51 7.65
CA PRO A 62 1.54 2.43 6.85
C PRO A 62 2.43 3.29 7.76
N ILE A 63 3.71 3.42 7.41
CA ILE A 63 4.65 4.30 8.11
C ILE A 63 5.13 5.37 7.13
N ASN A 64 4.87 6.63 7.49
CA ASN A 64 5.36 7.79 6.77
C ASN A 64 6.80 8.09 7.21
N LEU A 65 7.69 8.17 6.22
CA LEU A 65 9.09 8.52 6.38
C LEU A 65 9.39 9.79 5.58
N THR A 66 10.40 10.52 6.04
CA THR A 66 11.02 11.57 5.25
C THR A 66 12.39 11.09 4.82
N LEU A 67 12.57 10.93 3.51
CA LEU A 67 13.76 10.35 2.91
C LEU A 67 14.49 11.41 2.09
N LEU A 68 15.82 11.41 2.15
CA LEU A 68 16.63 12.26 1.30
C LEU A 68 16.62 11.66 -0.10
N ASN A 69 16.17 12.43 -1.10
CA ASN A 69 16.27 12.00 -2.48
C ASN A 69 17.66 12.29 -3.05
N ASP A 70 17.95 11.73 -4.22
CA ASP A 70 19.25 11.92 -4.89
C ASP A 70 19.53 13.37 -5.31
N GLY A 71 18.51 14.24 -5.32
CA GLY A 71 18.65 15.68 -5.56
C GLY A 71 18.94 16.49 -4.29
N GLY A 72 19.16 15.83 -3.15
CA GLY A 72 19.41 16.47 -1.86
C GLY A 72 18.16 17.06 -1.19
N ALA A 73 16.97 16.82 -1.74
CA ALA A 73 15.71 17.27 -1.16
C ALA A 73 15.06 16.17 -0.34
N TRP A 74 14.57 16.53 0.85
CA TRP A 74 13.78 15.66 1.70
C TRP A 74 12.38 15.50 1.11
N LYS A 75 11.95 14.25 0.84
CA LYS A 75 10.62 13.93 0.33
C LYS A 75 9.88 12.97 1.27
N PRO A 76 8.56 13.18 1.45
CA PRO A 76 7.72 12.20 2.13
C PRO A 76 7.65 10.92 1.31
N HIS A 77 7.59 9.78 2.01
CA HIS A 77 7.46 8.45 1.43
C HIS A 77 6.71 7.54 2.39
N THR A 78 5.89 6.63 1.91
CA THR A 78 5.15 5.68 2.75
C THR A 78 5.66 4.27 2.52
N ILE A 79 5.97 3.56 3.60
CA ILE A 79 6.41 2.16 3.60
C ILE A 79 5.40 1.33 4.40
N ALA A 80 5.09 0.13 3.92
CA ALA A 80 4.33 -0.84 4.71
C ALA A 80 5.23 -1.41 5.81
N ALA A 81 4.84 -1.24 7.07
CA ALA A 81 5.44 -1.95 8.18
C ALA A 81 4.52 -3.09 8.60
N PHE A 82 5.05 -4.30 8.74
CA PHE A 82 4.24 -5.45 9.10
C PHE A 82 5.05 -6.51 9.85
N THR A 83 4.37 -7.34 10.63
CA THR A 83 4.98 -8.46 11.32
C THR A 83 4.96 -9.71 10.45
N TRP A 84 5.98 -10.55 10.62
CA TRP A 84 6.02 -11.89 10.09
C TRP A 84 6.89 -12.75 10.98
N HIS A 85 6.32 -13.81 11.55
CA HIS A 85 7.03 -14.76 12.42
C HIS A 85 7.88 -14.08 13.50
N HIS A 86 7.25 -13.21 14.29
CA HIS A 86 7.89 -12.51 15.41
C HIS A 86 8.95 -11.47 15.03
N SER A 87 8.81 -10.82 13.88
CA SER A 87 9.76 -9.80 13.42
C SER A 87 9.09 -8.74 12.56
N TRP A 88 9.60 -7.51 12.64
CA TRP A 88 9.14 -6.41 11.80
C TRP A 88 9.83 -6.43 10.43
N TRP A 89 9.02 -6.25 9.40
CA TRP A 89 9.42 -6.15 8.01
C TRP A 89 8.93 -4.84 7.41
N GLY A 90 9.67 -4.37 6.42
CA GLY A 90 9.29 -3.26 5.56
C GLY A 90 8.93 -3.79 4.18
N ARG A 91 7.94 -3.18 3.53
CA ARG A 91 7.72 -3.34 2.10
C ARG A 91 7.62 -1.99 1.43
N ASP A 92 8.42 -1.84 0.39
CA ASP A 92 8.46 -0.67 -0.47
C ASP A 92 8.11 -1.06 -1.91
N GLU A 93 7.55 -0.12 -2.68
CA GLU A 93 7.14 -0.38 -4.07
C GLU A 93 8.33 -0.65 -5.02
N TYR A 94 9.54 -0.17 -4.70
CA TYR A 94 10.73 -0.33 -5.51
C TYR A 94 11.62 -1.48 -5.02
N PHE A 95 11.72 -1.68 -3.71
CA PHE A 95 12.60 -2.70 -3.11
C PHE A 95 11.90 -4.00 -2.72
N GLY A 96 10.57 -4.04 -2.80
CA GLY A 96 9.76 -5.14 -2.29
C GLY A 96 9.92 -5.30 -0.78
N VAL A 97 9.81 -6.55 -0.30
CA VAL A 97 9.92 -6.89 1.13
C VAL A 97 11.39 -6.93 1.59
N PHE A 98 11.69 -6.25 2.68
CA PHE A 98 13.01 -6.19 3.32
C PHE A 98 12.93 -6.28 4.86
N PRO A 99 13.95 -6.86 5.51
CA PRO A 99 13.96 -6.98 6.97
C PRO A 99 14.29 -5.64 7.63
N THR A 100 13.64 -5.32 8.76
CA THR A 100 13.96 -4.11 9.55
C THR A 100 15.06 -4.35 10.59
N GLN A 101 15.39 -5.62 10.87
CA GLN A 101 16.24 -6.07 11.99
C GLN A 101 15.67 -5.77 13.38
N CYS A 102 14.42 -5.36 13.47
CA CYS A 102 13.74 -5.08 14.72
C CYS A 102 12.80 -6.24 15.08
N SER A 103 12.96 -6.79 16.29
CA SER A 103 12.12 -7.85 16.85
C SER A 103 10.75 -7.29 17.19
N ASP A 104 9.67 -8.06 17.02
CA ASP A 104 8.33 -7.65 17.47
C ASP A 104 8.07 -7.98 18.96
N LYS A 105 8.98 -8.74 19.59
CA LYS A 105 8.87 -9.19 20.99
C LYS A 105 8.85 -8.04 22.00
N VAL A 106 9.29 -6.86 21.57
CA VAL A 106 9.13 -5.60 22.31
C VAL A 106 8.19 -4.72 21.48
N PRO A 107 7.03 -4.32 22.02
CA PRO A 107 6.17 -3.37 21.33
C PRO A 107 6.95 -2.10 21.01
N LEU A 108 7.12 -1.81 19.73
CA LEU A 108 7.76 -0.57 19.27
C LEU A 108 6.70 0.50 19.13
N THR A 109 7.01 1.70 19.58
CA THR A 109 6.24 2.89 19.24
C THR A 109 6.38 3.20 17.73
N ALA A 110 5.42 3.94 17.17
CA ALA A 110 5.48 4.33 15.76
C ALA A 110 6.79 5.08 15.38
N PRO A 111 7.33 6.01 16.20
CA PRO A 111 8.62 6.65 15.92
C PRO A 111 9.83 5.70 15.91
N GLU A 112 9.84 4.70 16.80
CA GLU A 112 10.91 3.70 16.85
C GLU A 112 10.88 2.80 15.61
N LEU A 113 9.69 2.34 15.23
CA LEU A 113 9.50 1.56 14.02
C LEU A 113 9.88 2.35 12.77
N ALA A 114 9.50 3.62 12.68
CA ALA A 114 9.92 4.52 11.61
C ALA A 114 11.44 4.65 11.52
N THR A 115 12.13 4.74 12.66
CA THR A 115 13.59 4.78 12.72
C THR A 115 14.22 3.47 12.23
N CYS A 116 13.71 2.32 12.66
CA CYS A 116 14.15 1.00 12.18
C CYS A 116 13.99 0.86 10.66
N LEU A 117 12.83 1.26 10.13
CA LEU A 117 12.51 1.21 8.71
C LEU A 117 13.40 2.13 7.90
N LYS A 118 13.57 3.38 8.34
CA LYS A 118 14.43 4.37 7.66
C LYS A 118 15.85 3.84 7.50
N ARG A 119 16.48 3.36 8.57
CA ARG A 119 17.85 2.80 8.50
C ARG A 119 17.94 1.60 7.56
N SER A 120 16.92 0.73 7.57
CA SER A 120 16.90 -0.46 6.71
C SER A 120 16.69 -0.11 5.24
N TYR A 121 15.84 0.88 4.97
CA TYR A 121 15.61 1.43 3.65
C TYR A 121 16.86 2.13 3.10
N GLU A 122 17.51 3.00 3.87
CA GLU A 122 18.76 3.68 3.46
C GLU A 122 19.88 2.68 3.14
N ARG A 123 20.02 1.61 3.94
CA ARG A 123 20.97 0.53 3.62
C ARG A 123 20.64 -0.19 2.31
N LYS A 124 19.36 -0.28 1.94
CA LYS A 124 18.92 -0.90 0.68
C LYS A 124 19.16 0.02 -0.51
N THR A 125 18.84 1.31 -0.40
CA THR A 125 19.07 2.28 -1.49
C THR A 125 20.56 2.36 -1.86
N HIS A 126 21.46 2.39 -0.87
CA HIS A 126 22.91 2.36 -1.12
C HIS A 126 23.39 1.13 -1.89
N ARG A 127 22.68 -0.01 -1.78
CA ARG A 127 23.02 -1.25 -2.48
C ARG A 127 22.41 -1.36 -3.89
N HIS A 128 21.47 -0.48 -4.24
CA HIS A 128 20.73 -0.53 -5.51
C HIS A 128 20.64 0.86 -6.18
N PRO A 129 21.78 1.42 -6.63
CA PRO A 129 21.83 2.79 -7.19
C PRO A 129 21.02 2.98 -8.48
N SER A 130 20.73 1.90 -9.23
CA SER A 130 19.90 1.94 -10.44
C SER A 130 18.45 2.31 -10.16
N ILE A 131 17.92 1.95 -8.99
CA ILE A 131 16.56 2.32 -8.58
C ILE A 131 16.48 3.82 -8.34
N GLY A 132 17.50 4.42 -7.70
CA GLY A 132 17.59 5.88 -7.58
C GLY A 132 17.58 6.60 -8.94
N ALA A 133 18.26 6.04 -9.95
CA ALA A 133 18.23 6.58 -11.31
C ALA A 133 16.84 6.53 -11.97
N MET A 134 16.10 5.44 -11.78
CA MET A 134 14.73 5.30 -12.27
C MET A 134 13.79 6.33 -11.63
N LEU A 135 13.90 6.52 -10.31
CA LEU A 135 13.12 7.53 -9.57
C LEU A 135 13.37 8.95 -10.10
N ARG A 136 14.62 9.28 -10.45
CA ARG A 136 14.98 10.58 -11.05
C ARG A 136 14.33 10.78 -12.41
N GLN A 137 14.24 9.73 -13.23
CA GLN A 137 13.61 9.81 -14.54
C GLN A 137 12.10 10.01 -14.42
N GLN A 138 11.45 9.30 -13.49
CA GLN A 138 10.02 9.46 -13.23
C GLN A 138 9.68 10.87 -12.72
N ALA A 139 10.48 11.43 -11.81
CA ALA A 139 10.27 12.77 -11.27
C ALA A 139 10.39 13.90 -12.30
N ARG A 140 11.01 13.64 -13.47
CA ARG A 140 11.18 14.62 -14.56
C ARG A 140 10.11 14.50 -15.65
N ARG A 141 9.24 13.49 -15.58
CA ARG A 141 8.21 13.27 -16.60
C ARG A 141 7.12 14.34 -16.46
N THR A 142 6.95 15.14 -17.50
CA THR A 142 5.73 15.94 -17.67
C THR A 142 4.57 14.99 -17.91
N ILE A 143 3.59 14.97 -17.01
CA ILE A 143 2.40 14.12 -17.14
C ILE A 143 1.37 14.84 -18.01
N THR A 144 0.87 14.17 -19.04
CA THR A 144 -0.24 14.69 -19.87
C THR A 144 -1.57 14.53 -19.12
N ALA A 145 -2.61 15.24 -19.56
CA ALA A 145 -3.95 15.06 -19.00
C ALA A 145 -4.46 13.61 -19.18
N GLU A 146 -4.17 13.00 -20.33
CA GLU A 146 -4.53 11.60 -20.64
C GLU A 146 -3.79 10.60 -19.74
N ASP A 147 -2.49 10.80 -19.55
CA ASP A 147 -1.70 9.98 -18.63
C ASP A 147 -2.24 10.09 -17.21
N ARG A 148 -2.58 11.30 -16.77
CA ARG A 148 -3.07 11.56 -15.42
C ARG A 148 -4.39 10.86 -15.13
N ILE A 149 -5.37 10.92 -16.03
CA ILE A 149 -6.64 10.18 -15.83
C ILE A 149 -6.44 8.67 -15.89
N ARG A 150 -5.56 8.17 -16.77
CA ARG A 150 -5.22 6.74 -16.82
C ARG A 150 -4.65 6.28 -15.47
N ASP A 151 -3.68 7.01 -14.94
CA ASP A 151 -2.99 6.66 -13.70
C ASP A 151 -3.94 6.74 -12.49
N VAL A 152 -4.84 7.74 -12.44
CA VAL A 152 -5.91 7.83 -11.43
C VAL A 152 -6.87 6.64 -11.50
N ARG A 153 -7.24 6.17 -12.70
CA ARG A 153 -8.12 5.00 -12.86
C ARG A 153 -7.43 3.69 -12.49
N ILE A 154 -6.14 3.54 -12.81
CA ILE A 154 -5.33 2.41 -12.33
C ILE A 154 -5.29 2.42 -10.81
N ALA A 155 -4.99 3.58 -10.20
CA ALA A 155 -5.00 3.76 -8.75
C ALA A 155 -6.36 3.39 -8.13
N ALA A 156 -7.48 3.78 -8.76
CA ALA A 156 -8.82 3.42 -8.30
C ALA A 156 -9.04 1.91 -8.29
N GLY A 157 -8.60 1.20 -9.34
CA GLY A 157 -8.71 -0.27 -9.42
C GLY A 157 -7.83 -1.02 -8.43
N LEU A 158 -6.76 -0.39 -7.92
CA LEU A 158 -5.88 -0.98 -6.90
C LEU A 158 -6.28 -0.60 -5.46
N CYS A 159 -7.12 0.42 -5.29
CA CYS A 159 -7.51 0.92 -3.99
C CYS A 159 -8.32 -0.15 -3.24
N PRO A 160 -7.89 -0.61 -2.04
CA PRO A 160 -8.63 -1.62 -1.29
C PRO A 160 -9.88 -1.05 -0.59
N TYR A 161 -10.08 0.27 -0.63
CA TYR A 161 -11.15 0.96 0.07
C TYR A 161 -12.22 1.46 -0.92
N PRO A 162 -13.46 1.73 -0.44
CA PRO A 162 -14.42 2.49 -1.22
C PRO A 162 -13.78 3.80 -1.72
N SER A 163 -13.71 3.93 -3.04
CA SER A 163 -13.01 5.03 -3.71
C SER A 163 -13.84 5.59 -4.84
N GLN A 164 -13.59 6.87 -5.15
CA GLN A 164 -14.29 7.59 -6.21
C GLN A 164 -13.33 8.56 -6.88
N VAL A 165 -13.37 8.61 -8.21
CA VAL A 165 -12.64 9.63 -8.98
C VAL A 165 -13.40 10.94 -8.93
N TRP A 166 -12.70 12.05 -8.71
CA TRP A 166 -13.23 13.40 -8.68
C TRP A 166 -12.50 14.29 -9.68
N TRP A 167 -13.25 15.12 -10.38
CA TRP A 167 -12.73 16.15 -11.26
C TRP A 167 -12.73 17.49 -10.54
N VAL A 168 -11.57 18.13 -10.49
CA VAL A 168 -11.33 19.44 -9.88
C VAL A 168 -11.05 20.42 -11.00
N ASP A 169 -11.85 21.48 -11.08
CA ASP A 169 -11.57 22.61 -11.97
C ASP A 169 -10.54 23.53 -11.30
N SER A 170 -9.36 23.65 -11.90
CA SER A 170 -8.29 24.53 -11.45
C SER A 170 -7.77 25.34 -12.63
N GLN A 171 -8.00 26.64 -12.60
CA GLN A 171 -7.56 27.59 -13.65
C GLN A 171 -8.06 27.20 -15.07
N GLY A 172 -9.29 26.68 -15.18
CA GLY A 172 -9.86 26.24 -16.46
C GLY A 172 -9.35 24.88 -16.94
N GLN A 173 -8.58 24.16 -16.12
CA GLN A 173 -8.16 22.78 -16.38
C GLN A 173 -8.93 21.80 -15.50
N GLN A 174 -9.41 20.72 -16.09
CA GLN A 174 -10.04 19.61 -15.38
C GLN A 174 -8.99 18.62 -14.92
N VAL A 175 -8.84 18.51 -13.60
CA VAL A 175 -7.82 17.70 -12.96
C VAL A 175 -8.44 16.52 -12.23
N PRO A 176 -8.10 15.27 -12.57
CA PRO A 176 -8.64 14.11 -11.88
C PRO A 176 -7.87 13.82 -10.60
N PHE A 177 -8.60 13.46 -9.55
CA PHE A 177 -8.10 12.97 -8.27
C PHE A 177 -8.81 11.67 -7.90
N LEU A 178 -8.14 10.80 -7.16
CA LEU A 178 -8.79 9.66 -6.50
C LEU A 178 -9.03 9.99 -5.03
N TYR A 179 -10.29 10.00 -4.61
CA TYR A 179 -10.70 10.11 -3.22
C TYR A 179 -11.04 8.75 -2.65
N PHE A 180 -10.63 8.48 -1.41
CA PHE A 180 -11.00 7.26 -0.67
C PHE A 180 -10.88 7.46 0.84
N ARG A 181 -11.49 6.55 1.61
CA ARG A 181 -11.45 6.54 3.08
C ARG A 181 -10.79 5.27 3.62
N PRO A 182 -9.53 5.33 4.07
CA PRO A 182 -8.87 4.21 4.76
C PRO A 182 -9.53 3.84 6.10
N GLY A 183 -10.16 4.81 6.77
CA GLY A 183 -10.84 4.64 8.05
C GLY A 183 -12.04 5.57 8.18
N HIS A 184 -12.78 5.48 9.29
CA HIS A 184 -13.98 6.29 9.52
C HIS A 184 -13.69 7.80 9.39
N ASP A 185 -12.70 8.28 10.13
CA ASP A 185 -12.28 9.69 10.13
C ASP A 185 -11.03 9.95 9.29
N GLU A 186 -10.47 8.94 8.61
CA GLU A 186 -9.29 9.10 7.77
C GLU A 186 -9.69 9.24 6.30
N ILE A 187 -9.20 10.31 5.68
CA ILE A 187 -9.37 10.57 4.25
C ILE A 187 -8.04 10.50 3.53
N ALA A 188 -8.10 10.12 2.26
CA ALA A 188 -6.97 10.17 1.35
C ALA A 188 -7.38 10.74 -0.01
N LEU A 189 -6.53 11.61 -0.55
CA LEU A 189 -6.68 12.19 -1.87
C LEU A 189 -5.40 11.98 -2.67
N TYR A 190 -5.48 11.21 -3.74
CA TYR A 190 -4.36 10.89 -4.61
C TYR A 190 -4.40 11.68 -5.92
N ASP A 191 -3.21 12.17 -6.29
CA ASP A 191 -2.90 12.79 -7.56
C ASP A 191 -1.53 12.31 -8.06
N PRO A 192 -1.40 11.82 -9.31
CA PRO A 192 -0.11 11.43 -9.89
C PRO A 192 1.01 12.48 -9.79
N CYS A 193 0.69 13.78 -9.78
CA CYS A 193 1.70 14.84 -9.68
C CYS A 193 2.27 15.02 -8.26
N HIS A 194 1.49 14.75 -7.22
CA HIS A 194 1.85 15.07 -5.82
C HIS A 194 1.88 13.84 -4.90
N GLY A 195 1.34 12.71 -5.35
CA GLY A 195 1.12 11.52 -4.55
C GLY A 195 -0.17 11.58 -3.76
N THR A 196 -0.20 10.90 -2.61
CA THR A 196 -1.39 10.82 -1.75
C THR A 196 -1.26 11.75 -0.56
N ALA A 197 -2.19 12.68 -0.42
CA ALA A 197 -2.38 13.46 0.80
C ALA A 197 -3.37 12.72 1.72
N THR A 198 -3.06 12.65 3.01
CA THR A 198 -3.95 12.06 4.03
C THR A 198 -4.26 13.06 5.13
N ALA A 199 -5.43 12.93 5.74
CA ALA A 199 -5.84 13.76 6.88
C ALA A 199 -6.90 13.04 7.72
N PHE A 200 -7.06 13.51 8.96
CA PHE A 200 -8.19 13.13 9.80
C PHE A 200 -9.25 14.22 9.78
N THR A 201 -10.50 13.86 9.52
CA THR A 201 -11.64 14.77 9.55
C THR A 201 -12.94 14.03 9.84
N PRO A 202 -13.82 14.56 10.70
CA PRO A 202 -15.18 14.04 10.89
C PRO A 202 -16.15 14.56 9.80
N CYS A 203 -15.68 15.38 8.85
CA CYS A 203 -16.52 15.89 7.77
C CYS A 203 -16.92 14.75 6.83
N GLU A 204 -18.22 14.62 6.53
CA GLU A 204 -18.74 13.61 5.59
C GLU A 204 -19.03 14.15 4.18
N VAL A 205 -18.95 15.47 4.00
CA VAL A 205 -19.26 16.10 2.72
C VAL A 205 -18.06 15.99 1.77
N THR A 206 -18.02 14.91 0.99
CA THR A 206 -16.88 14.59 0.10
C THR A 206 -16.46 15.73 -0.83
N SER A 207 -17.41 16.49 -1.40
CA SER A 207 -17.06 17.63 -2.26
C SER A 207 -16.29 18.72 -1.53
N LEU A 208 -16.64 19.04 -0.28
CA LEU A 208 -15.89 20.00 0.53
C LEU A 208 -14.51 19.47 0.89
N ILE A 209 -14.41 18.18 1.21
CA ILE A 209 -13.15 17.50 1.50
C ILE A 209 -12.21 17.56 0.30
N VAL A 210 -12.68 17.12 -0.87
CA VAL A 210 -11.89 17.13 -2.11
C VAL A 210 -11.46 18.55 -2.45
N ALA A 211 -12.37 19.52 -2.39
CA ALA A 211 -12.03 20.91 -2.69
C ALA A 211 -10.94 21.46 -1.74
N GLU A 212 -11.07 21.23 -0.43
CA GLU A 212 -10.10 21.73 0.55
C GLU A 212 -8.75 21.01 0.46
N ALA A 213 -8.74 19.68 0.33
CA ALA A 213 -7.53 18.91 0.17
C ALA A 213 -6.79 19.30 -1.12
N SER A 214 -7.48 19.46 -2.25
CA SER A 214 -6.89 19.95 -3.49
C SER A 214 -6.31 21.36 -3.34
N ARG A 215 -6.96 22.29 -2.62
CA ARG A 215 -6.38 23.62 -2.34
C ARG A 215 -5.07 23.51 -1.56
N ARG A 216 -5.02 22.67 -0.53
CA ARG A 216 -3.80 22.43 0.26
C ARG A 216 -2.68 21.78 -0.55
N MET A 217 -3.01 21.03 -1.59
CA MET A 217 -2.06 20.50 -2.56
C MET A 217 -1.58 21.55 -3.59
N GLY A 218 -2.12 22.77 -3.55
CA GLY A 218 -1.69 23.91 -4.37
C GLY A 218 -2.61 24.27 -5.54
N TYR A 219 -3.77 23.62 -5.68
CA TYR A 219 -4.71 23.90 -6.76
C TYR A 219 -5.60 25.11 -6.50
N MET A 220 -5.89 25.90 -7.54
CA MET A 220 -6.86 27.00 -7.47
C MET A 220 -8.26 26.47 -7.78
N VAL A 221 -8.88 25.82 -6.79
CA VAL A 221 -10.15 25.11 -6.96
C VAL A 221 -11.33 26.08 -7.19
N GLN A 222 -11.93 26.00 -8.38
CA GLN A 222 -13.14 26.73 -8.77
C GLN A 222 -14.41 25.89 -8.58
N ALA A 223 -14.34 24.61 -8.95
CA ALA A 223 -15.43 23.66 -8.81
C ALA A 223 -14.88 22.24 -8.62
N VAL A 224 -15.69 21.36 -8.02
CA VAL A 224 -15.40 19.92 -7.95
C VAL A 224 -16.65 19.12 -8.29
N ARG A 225 -16.47 17.97 -8.94
CA ARG A 225 -17.56 17.05 -9.26
C ARG A 225 -17.06 15.60 -9.26
N PRO A 226 -17.90 14.63 -8.87
CA PRO A 226 -17.52 13.23 -9.03
C PRO A 226 -17.41 12.88 -10.53
N GLU A 227 -16.58 11.90 -10.85
CA GLU A 227 -16.66 11.23 -12.15
C GLU A 227 -18.04 10.58 -12.28
N ALA A 228 -18.72 10.87 -13.40
CA ALA A 228 -19.98 10.21 -13.69
C ALA A 228 -19.73 8.70 -13.78
N PRO A 229 -20.67 7.86 -13.30
CA PRO A 229 -20.59 6.44 -13.61
C PRO A 229 -20.43 6.31 -15.12
N PRO A 230 -19.59 5.38 -15.63
CA PRO A 230 -19.56 5.11 -17.06
C PRO A 230 -21.01 4.89 -17.49
N ALA A 231 -21.49 5.70 -18.45
CA ALA A 231 -22.84 5.56 -18.96
C ALA A 231 -23.00 4.08 -19.28
N GLN A 232 -23.87 3.38 -18.54
CA GLN A 232 -24.14 1.98 -18.82
C GLN A 232 -24.53 1.97 -20.30
N ALA A 233 -23.66 1.43 -21.15
CA ALA A 233 -24.06 1.05 -22.49
C ALA A 233 -25.23 0.10 -22.24
N PHE A 234 -26.44 0.62 -22.43
CA PHE A 234 -27.70 -0.05 -22.17
C PHE A 234 -27.55 -1.47 -22.71
N VAL A 235 -27.55 -2.46 -21.82
CA VAL A 235 -27.59 -3.87 -22.21
C VAL A 235 -29.01 -4.13 -22.72
N SER A 236 -29.32 -3.58 -23.90
CA SER A 236 -30.50 -3.88 -24.70
C SER A 236 -30.27 -5.13 -25.55
N ALA A 237 -29.43 -6.05 -25.10
CA ALA A 237 -29.07 -7.26 -25.84
C ALA A 237 -29.65 -8.56 -25.26
N ILE A 238 -30.41 -8.52 -24.16
CA ILE A 238 -31.03 -9.73 -23.56
C ILE A 238 -32.55 -9.81 -23.85
N ALA A 239 -33.16 -8.78 -24.46
CA ALA A 239 -34.57 -8.80 -24.87
C ALA A 239 -34.82 -9.30 -26.31
N ALA A 240 -33.78 -9.71 -27.05
CA ALA A 240 -33.92 -10.25 -28.42
C ALA A 240 -33.74 -11.78 -28.52
N SER A 241 -33.65 -12.50 -27.40
CA SER A 241 -33.63 -13.98 -27.36
C SER A 241 -34.83 -14.55 -26.61
N THR A 242 -35.98 -13.89 -26.70
CA THR A 242 -37.31 -14.45 -26.41
C THR A 242 -38.01 -14.76 -27.73
N ALA A 243 -37.52 -15.80 -28.42
CA ALA A 243 -38.32 -16.51 -29.41
C ALA A 243 -38.20 -18.02 -29.15
N PRO A 244 -39.19 -18.64 -28.48
CA PRO A 244 -39.25 -20.08 -28.40
C PRO A 244 -39.61 -20.61 -29.79
N HIS A 245 -38.68 -21.33 -30.42
CA HIS A 245 -39.01 -22.10 -31.61
C HIS A 245 -39.89 -23.28 -31.17
N ALA A 246 -41.20 -23.06 -31.19
CA ALA A 246 -42.18 -24.13 -31.23
C ALA A 246 -42.06 -24.82 -32.59
N SER A 247 -41.79 -26.12 -32.57
CA SER A 247 -41.99 -27.00 -33.73
C SER A 247 -42.40 -28.35 -33.18
N GLY A 248 -43.70 -28.47 -32.92
CA GLY A 248 -44.36 -29.76 -32.90
C GLY A 248 -44.61 -30.21 -34.33
N LEU A 249 -44.41 -31.50 -34.60
CA LEU A 249 -45.43 -32.45 -35.05
C LEU A 249 -44.76 -33.63 -35.77
N HIS A 250 -44.94 -34.80 -35.14
CA HIS A 250 -45.07 -36.14 -35.73
C HIS A 250 -45.98 -36.15 -36.98
N PRO A 251 -45.89 -37.14 -37.89
CA PRO A 251 -45.85 -38.59 -37.63
C PRO A 251 -44.48 -39.24 -37.80
#